data_AF-A0A1D2X852-F1
#
_entry.id   AF-A0A1D2X852-F1
#
_cell.length_a   1.000
_cell.length_b   1.000
_cell.length_c   1.000
_cell.angle_alpha   90.00
_cell.angle_beta   90.00
_cell.angle_gamma   90.00
#
_symmetry.space_group_name_H-M   'P 1'
#
loop_
_entity.id
_entity.type
_entity.pdbx_description
1 polymer ?
#
loop_
_entity_poly.entity_id
_entity_poly.type
_entity_poly.pdbx_seq_one_letter_code
_entity_poly.pdbx_strand_id
1 'polypeptide(L)'
;MERGFVTVAVTGIFLMTGCTTPSDSPLDKANAWSTVVVNTQEVDLSEVNCLAMPVSSDKKRFSVKVPFNNEYLKLPTGRTPFVAYRIPQGHYTITVDSYVVNPESKRDAEIFYPEIALINDEQVVTERIGGEKVKYFKPDVVKPEGLSLSFETSQTHASCMLVYTTDEQRLGKTRLMNEGKEYAKVHGVVPPPLPDTYATHGDVGHLSISLKGPSAIMSLPSCSGTDLLPISDSFSE
;
A
#
# COMPACT_ATOMS: atom_id res chain seq x y z
N MET A 1 55.99 43.11 -9.31
CA MET A 1 55.55 44.05 -10.35
C MET A 1 54.03 44.08 -10.35
N GLU A 2 53.47 45.28 -10.21
CA GLU A 2 52.10 45.79 -10.55
C GLU A 2 50.87 44.94 -10.13
N ARG A 3 50.13 45.30 -9.06
CA ARG A 3 49.06 46.33 -8.93
C ARG A 3 47.84 46.13 -9.85
N GLY A 4 46.67 45.99 -9.24
CA GLY A 4 45.37 46.10 -9.90
C GLY A 4 44.18 45.92 -8.95
N PHE A 5 43.80 47.01 -8.28
CA PHE A 5 42.67 47.17 -7.34
C PHE A 5 41.39 47.52 -8.14
N VAL A 6 40.23 46.91 -7.88
CA VAL A 6 38.91 47.60 -7.95
C VAL A 6 37.95 46.96 -6.96
N THR A 7 37.49 47.78 -6.01
CA THR A 7 36.40 47.54 -5.08
C THR A 7 35.12 48.14 -5.67
N VAL A 8 33.99 47.42 -5.64
CA VAL A 8 32.66 48.03 -5.72
C VAL A 8 31.80 47.40 -4.63
N ALA A 9 31.53 48.20 -3.60
CA ALA A 9 30.52 47.94 -2.59
C ALA A 9 29.18 48.52 -3.09
N VAL A 10 28.11 47.74 -3.04
CA VAL A 10 26.75 48.29 -3.09
C VAL A 10 25.95 47.70 -1.93
N THR A 11 25.69 48.61 -1.01
CA THR A 11 24.88 48.52 0.20
C THR A 11 23.39 48.39 -0.18
N GLY A 12 22.68 47.43 0.41
CA GLY A 12 21.28 47.15 0.10
C GLY A 12 20.43 46.80 1.32
N ILE A 13 20.04 47.85 2.05
CA ILE A 13 18.74 48.07 2.72
C ILE A 13 18.31 47.11 3.85
N PHE A 14 18.20 47.72 5.04
CA PHE A 14 17.55 47.25 6.26
C PHE A 14 16.09 46.86 6.03
N LEU A 15 15.73 45.62 6.40
CA LEU A 15 14.35 45.20 6.56
C LEU A 15 13.82 45.62 7.94
N MET A 16 12.65 46.26 7.90
CA MET A 16 11.88 46.75 9.02
C MET A 16 11.55 45.65 10.03
N THR A 17 11.72 45.98 11.30
CA THR A 17 11.12 45.30 12.45
C THR A 17 9.60 45.37 12.38
N GLY A 18 8.95 44.21 12.37
CA GLY A 18 7.52 44.04 12.65
C GLY A 18 7.36 42.88 13.62
N CYS A 19 7.19 43.19 14.90
CA CYS A 19 6.87 42.24 15.95
C CYS A 19 5.34 42.22 16.11
N THR A 20 4.68 41.13 15.74
CA THR A 20 3.28 40.89 16.11
C THR A 20 3.23 39.61 16.93
N THR A 21 2.76 39.74 18.17
CA THR A 21 2.60 38.68 19.16
C THR A 21 1.59 37.61 18.72
N PRO A 22 1.74 36.36 19.21
CA PRO A 22 0.84 35.26 18.93
C PRO A 22 -0.41 35.35 19.81
N SER A 23 -1.59 35.18 19.24
CA SER A 23 -2.81 34.87 19.98
C SER A 23 -3.66 33.90 19.20
N ASP A 24 -4.27 32.99 19.94
CA ASP A 24 -5.46 32.19 19.63
C ASP A 24 -5.26 30.73 19.15
N SER A 25 -5.38 29.87 20.16
CA SER A 25 -6.35 28.76 20.24
C SER A 25 -5.99 27.42 19.59
N PRO A 26 -5.79 26.35 20.39
CA PRO A 26 -5.79 24.99 19.90
C PRO A 26 -7.23 24.45 19.91
N LEU A 27 -7.96 24.66 18.81
CA LEU A 27 -9.15 23.88 18.50
C LEU A 27 -9.33 23.80 16.98
N ASP A 28 -9.57 22.58 16.52
CA ASP A 28 -9.97 22.16 15.18
C ASP A 28 -8.93 22.14 14.05
N LYS A 29 -8.44 20.92 13.79
CA LYS A 29 -8.37 20.24 12.48
C LYS A 29 -7.84 18.81 12.73
N ALA A 30 -8.70 17.84 13.03
CA ALA A 30 -9.41 17.04 12.04
C ALA A 30 -8.49 16.57 10.88
N ASN A 31 -8.12 15.29 10.94
CA ASN A 31 -7.71 14.39 9.85
C ASN A 31 -7.08 15.03 8.59
N ALA A 32 -5.84 15.50 8.71
CA ALA A 32 -4.99 15.72 7.55
C ALA A 32 -4.53 14.37 6.97
N TRP A 33 -5.31 13.81 6.03
CA TRP A 33 -4.76 12.87 5.06
C TRP A 33 -3.82 13.69 4.20
N SER A 34 -2.51 13.60 4.46
CA SER A 34 -1.51 14.25 3.63
C SER A 34 -1.55 13.59 2.25
N THR A 35 -2.09 14.29 1.26
CA THR A 35 -1.95 13.95 -0.15
C THR A 35 -0.48 14.13 -0.53
N VAL A 36 0.28 13.04 -0.39
CA VAL A 36 1.59 12.94 -1.01
C VAL A 36 1.33 12.87 -2.52
N VAL A 37 1.60 13.96 -3.23
CA VAL A 37 1.64 13.96 -4.69
C VAL A 37 2.86 13.12 -5.08
N VAL A 38 2.64 11.83 -5.30
CA VAL A 38 3.65 10.89 -5.80
C VAL A 38 3.97 11.27 -7.24
N ASN A 39 5.26 11.36 -7.53
CA ASN A 39 5.86 11.56 -8.85
C ASN A 39 5.01 10.90 -9.95
N THR A 40 4.44 11.70 -10.84
CA THR A 40 3.49 11.29 -11.87
C THR A 40 4.22 10.65 -13.03
N GLN A 41 4.73 9.43 -12.83
CA GLN A 41 4.99 8.56 -13.96
C GLN A 41 3.63 8.13 -14.49
N GLU A 42 3.20 8.69 -15.62
CA GLU A 42 1.87 8.48 -16.17
C GLU A 42 1.74 7.03 -16.62
N VAL A 43 0.81 6.31 -15.99
CA VAL A 43 0.50 4.91 -16.33
C VAL A 43 -0.67 4.97 -17.31
N ASP A 44 -0.55 4.33 -18.47
CA ASP A 44 -1.65 4.22 -19.40
C ASP A 44 -2.71 3.25 -18.85
N LEU A 45 -3.80 3.80 -18.31
CA LEU A 45 -4.87 3.04 -17.68
C LEU A 45 -6.00 2.65 -18.66
N SER A 46 -5.88 3.00 -19.94
CA SER A 46 -6.93 2.74 -20.93
C SER A 46 -7.21 1.25 -21.15
N GLU A 47 -6.19 0.41 -20.92
CA GLU A 47 -6.25 -1.05 -21.07
C GLU A 47 -6.63 -1.77 -19.75
N VAL A 48 -6.80 -1.05 -18.64
CA VAL A 48 -7.05 -1.65 -17.31
C VAL A 48 -8.53 -1.95 -17.10
N ASN A 49 -8.88 -3.24 -17.13
CA ASN A 49 -10.22 -3.71 -16.76
C ASN A 49 -10.24 -4.23 -15.32
N CYS A 50 -10.92 -3.51 -14.42
CA CYS A 50 -11.02 -3.88 -13.02
C CYS A 50 -12.06 -4.99 -12.80
N LEU A 51 -11.59 -6.19 -12.46
CA LEU A 51 -12.43 -7.36 -12.21
C LEU A 51 -13.08 -7.28 -10.83
N ALA A 52 -14.25 -7.89 -10.65
CA ALA A 52 -14.79 -8.05 -9.31
C ALA A 52 -13.89 -8.97 -8.48
N MET A 53 -13.56 -8.59 -7.25
CA MET A 53 -12.86 -9.48 -6.33
C MET A 53 -13.74 -10.70 -6.03
N PRO A 54 -13.22 -11.94 -6.10
CA PRO A 54 -13.96 -13.14 -5.75
C PRO A 54 -14.03 -13.33 -4.23
N VAL A 55 -14.53 -12.31 -3.53
CA VAL A 55 -14.73 -12.30 -2.07
C VAL A 55 -16.20 -12.39 -1.72
N SER A 56 -16.52 -13.08 -0.63
CA SER A 56 -17.87 -13.20 -0.07
C SER A 56 -17.85 -12.94 1.44
N SER A 57 -19.00 -13.00 2.10
CA SER A 57 -19.10 -12.91 3.56
C SER A 57 -18.14 -13.86 4.27
N ASP A 58 -18.02 -15.08 3.73
CA ASP A 58 -17.29 -16.18 4.36
C ASP A 58 -15.87 -16.33 3.81
N LYS A 59 -15.59 -15.78 2.62
CA LYS A 59 -14.29 -15.83 1.96
C LYS A 59 -13.74 -14.43 1.73
N LYS A 60 -12.93 -13.96 2.67
CA LYS A 60 -12.24 -12.67 2.58
C LYS A 60 -10.82 -12.74 2.01
N ARG A 61 -10.44 -13.89 1.47
CA ARG A 61 -9.13 -14.13 0.85
C ARG A 61 -9.31 -14.95 -0.43
N PHE A 62 -8.56 -14.60 -1.45
CA PHE A 62 -8.44 -15.39 -2.68
C PHE A 62 -6.99 -15.38 -3.18
N SER A 63 -6.71 -16.20 -4.18
CA SER A 63 -5.38 -16.31 -4.79
C SER A 63 -5.47 -16.13 -6.29
N VAL A 64 -4.44 -15.53 -6.88
CA VAL A 64 -4.33 -15.26 -8.32
C VAL A 64 -2.89 -15.50 -8.78
N LYS A 65 -2.72 -16.06 -9.98
CA LYS A 65 -1.41 -16.18 -10.63
C LYS A 65 -1.18 -14.99 -11.53
N VAL A 66 0.04 -14.47 -11.53
CA VAL A 66 0.52 -13.40 -12.39
C VAL A 66 1.58 -13.99 -13.34
N PRO A 67 1.55 -13.69 -14.66
CA PRO A 67 0.52 -12.91 -15.36
C PRO A 67 -0.86 -13.59 -15.33
N PHE A 68 -1.90 -12.80 -15.14
CA PHE A 68 -3.29 -13.25 -15.22
C PHE A 68 -3.81 -13.00 -16.64
N ASN A 69 -4.46 -13.98 -17.27
CA ASN A 69 -4.98 -13.89 -18.64
C ASN A 69 -3.96 -13.39 -19.70
N ASN A 70 -2.66 -13.47 -19.42
CA ASN A 70 -1.60 -12.91 -20.26
C ASN A 70 -1.75 -11.39 -20.51
N GLU A 71 -2.31 -10.67 -19.53
CA GLU A 71 -2.47 -9.22 -19.57
C GLU A 71 -1.20 -8.49 -19.13
N TYR A 72 -0.87 -7.40 -19.83
CA TYR A 72 0.31 -6.58 -19.57
C TYR A 72 -0.04 -5.10 -19.68
N LEU A 73 0.44 -4.33 -18.73
CA LEU A 73 0.31 -2.88 -18.65
C LEU A 73 1.51 -2.22 -19.31
N LYS A 74 1.27 -1.15 -20.08
CA LYS A 74 2.34 -0.29 -20.59
C LYS A 74 2.74 0.73 -19.53
N LEU A 75 3.98 0.64 -19.09
CA LEU A 75 4.64 1.66 -18.28
C LEU A 75 5.61 2.44 -19.17
N PRO A 76 6.01 3.66 -18.79
CA PRO A 76 7.04 4.40 -19.53
C PRO A 76 8.37 3.64 -19.64
N THR A 77 8.65 2.73 -18.71
CA THR A 77 9.89 1.93 -18.67
C THR A 77 9.80 0.62 -19.46
N GLY A 78 8.60 0.15 -19.79
CA GLY A 78 8.42 -1.17 -20.41
C GLY A 78 7.01 -1.73 -20.24
N ARG A 79 6.85 -3.04 -20.46
CA ARG A 79 5.59 -3.75 -20.19
C ARG A 79 5.72 -4.53 -18.90
N THR A 80 4.68 -4.53 -18.09
CA THR A 80 4.63 -5.33 -16.85
C THR A 80 3.37 -6.18 -16.81
N PRO A 81 3.44 -7.42 -16.32
CA PRO A 81 2.23 -8.14 -15.97
C PRO A 81 1.51 -7.44 -14.81
N PHE A 82 0.19 -7.55 -14.78
CA PHE A 82 -0.63 -6.93 -13.74
C PHE A 82 -1.88 -7.76 -13.42
N VAL A 83 -2.53 -7.40 -12.31
CA VAL A 83 -3.92 -7.76 -12.01
C VAL A 83 -4.66 -6.53 -11.48
N ALA A 84 -5.93 -6.38 -11.87
CA ALA A 84 -6.75 -5.25 -11.44
C ALA A 84 -8.08 -5.73 -10.85
N TYR A 85 -8.42 -5.23 -9.68
CA TYR A 85 -9.63 -5.62 -8.96
C TYR A 85 -10.40 -4.41 -8.40
N ARG A 86 -11.73 -4.43 -8.54
CA ARG A 86 -12.63 -3.44 -7.93
C ARG A 86 -12.68 -3.58 -6.42
N ILE A 87 -12.49 -2.47 -5.72
CA ILE A 87 -12.58 -2.40 -4.26
C ILE A 87 -14.05 -2.44 -3.84
N PRO A 88 -14.46 -3.37 -2.96
CA PRO A 88 -15.82 -3.41 -2.43
C PRO A 88 -16.19 -2.16 -1.62
N GLN A 89 -17.48 -1.93 -1.39
CA GLN A 89 -17.94 -0.80 -0.58
C GLN A 89 -17.52 -0.95 0.89
N GLY A 90 -17.03 0.13 1.48
CA GLY A 90 -16.57 0.17 2.88
C GLY A 90 -15.09 0.54 3.01
N HIS A 91 -14.58 0.50 4.24
CA HIS A 91 -13.17 0.72 4.55
C HIS A 91 -12.49 -0.62 4.81
N TYR A 92 -11.37 -0.89 4.14
CA TYR A 92 -10.69 -2.17 4.25
C TYR A 92 -9.20 -1.96 4.46
N THR A 93 -8.61 -2.79 5.32
CA THR A 93 -7.18 -3.12 5.22
C THR A 93 -7.04 -4.24 4.19
N ILE A 94 -6.41 -3.94 3.07
CA ILE A 94 -6.11 -4.91 2.01
C ILE A 94 -4.66 -5.38 2.21
N THR A 95 -4.43 -6.68 2.14
CA THR A 95 -3.10 -7.27 2.18
C THR A 95 -2.88 -8.12 0.95
N VAL A 96 -1.80 -7.84 0.24
CA VAL A 96 -1.31 -8.57 -0.93
C VAL A 96 -0.05 -9.32 -0.52
N ASP A 97 -0.18 -10.64 -0.38
CA ASP A 97 0.94 -11.55 -0.16
C ASP A 97 1.39 -12.09 -1.51
N SER A 98 2.67 -11.97 -1.84
CA SER A 98 3.32 -12.55 -3.01
C SER A 98 4.28 -13.65 -2.56
N TYR A 99 4.12 -14.85 -3.11
CA TYR A 99 4.89 -16.01 -2.68
C TYR A 99 6.07 -16.31 -3.61
N VAL A 100 7.13 -16.85 -3.03
CA VAL A 100 8.25 -17.42 -3.79
C VAL A 100 7.73 -18.60 -4.61
N VAL A 101 8.05 -18.62 -5.90
CA VAL A 101 7.77 -19.70 -6.82
C VAL A 101 9.07 -20.24 -7.41
N ASN A 102 9.10 -21.53 -7.71
CA ASN A 102 10.14 -22.14 -8.52
C ASN A 102 9.53 -22.46 -9.88
N PRO A 103 9.70 -21.60 -10.90
CA PRO A 103 9.19 -21.91 -12.22
C PRO A 103 9.88 -23.18 -12.73
N GLU A 104 9.13 -24.16 -13.23
CA GLU A 104 9.69 -25.42 -13.76
C GLU A 104 10.77 -25.18 -14.83
N SER A 105 10.71 -24.01 -15.50
CA SER A 105 11.63 -23.58 -16.55
C SER A 105 12.86 -22.82 -16.07
N LYS A 106 12.94 -22.41 -14.80
CA LYS A 106 14.08 -21.65 -14.24
C LYS A 106 14.75 -22.43 -13.11
N ARG A 107 16.08 -22.33 -13.03
CA ARG A 107 16.86 -22.94 -11.95
C ARG A 107 16.78 -22.17 -10.64
N ASP A 108 16.43 -20.89 -10.72
CA ASP A 108 16.42 -19.97 -9.59
C ASP A 108 15.00 -19.67 -9.14
N ALA A 109 14.83 -19.48 -7.83
CA ALA A 109 13.58 -19.02 -7.25
C ALA A 109 13.21 -17.63 -7.78
N GLU A 110 11.92 -17.42 -8.01
CA GLU A 110 11.36 -16.16 -8.50
C GLU A 110 10.29 -15.67 -7.53
N ILE A 111 10.15 -14.35 -7.40
CA ILE A 111 9.09 -13.73 -6.63
C ILE A 111 8.59 -12.48 -7.36
N PHE A 112 7.29 -12.29 -7.36
CA PHE A 112 6.71 -11.06 -7.88
C PHE A 112 6.81 -9.98 -6.81
N TYR A 113 7.45 -8.84 -7.10
CA TYR A 113 7.59 -7.74 -6.15
C TYR A 113 6.47 -6.72 -6.38
N PRO A 114 5.44 -6.66 -5.50
CA PRO A 114 4.23 -5.92 -5.81
C PRO A 114 4.39 -4.41 -5.56
N GLU A 115 3.88 -3.64 -6.50
CA GLU A 115 3.50 -2.24 -6.37
C GLU A 115 2.00 -2.11 -6.61
N ILE A 116 1.36 -1.21 -5.87
CA ILE A 116 -0.08 -0.96 -5.94
C ILE A 116 -0.33 0.45 -6.45
N ALA A 117 -1.17 0.58 -7.48
CA ALA A 117 -1.82 1.84 -7.82
C ALA A 117 -3.30 1.76 -7.46
N LEU A 118 -3.76 2.75 -6.69
CA LEU A 118 -5.17 2.96 -6.40
C LEU A 118 -5.75 3.91 -7.43
N ILE A 119 -6.88 3.54 -8.00
CA ILE A 119 -7.51 4.24 -9.12
C ILE A 119 -8.95 4.59 -8.74
N ASN A 120 -9.37 5.83 -8.99
CA ASN A 120 -10.76 6.27 -8.78
C ASN A 120 -11.66 5.96 -10.00
N ASP A 121 -12.94 6.32 -9.92
CA ASP A 121 -13.91 6.09 -11.00
C ASP A 121 -13.63 6.93 -12.27
N GLU A 122 -12.82 7.97 -12.15
CA GLU A 122 -12.38 8.83 -13.27
C GLU A 122 -11.13 8.26 -13.96
N GLN A 123 -10.71 7.05 -13.61
CA GLN A 123 -9.47 6.41 -14.08
C GLN A 123 -8.21 7.22 -13.77
N VAL A 124 -8.18 7.90 -12.62
CA VAL A 124 -7.01 8.64 -12.13
C VAL A 124 -6.36 7.86 -11.00
N VAL A 125 -5.03 7.75 -11.03
CA VAL A 125 -4.25 7.18 -9.92
C VAL A 125 -4.31 8.13 -8.72
N THR A 126 -4.97 7.72 -7.64
CA THR A 126 -5.11 8.50 -6.40
C THR A 126 -3.96 8.28 -5.44
N GLU A 127 -3.37 7.09 -5.44
CA GLU A 127 -2.24 6.74 -4.57
C GLU A 127 -1.40 5.64 -5.20
N ARG A 128 -0.09 5.68 -4.95
CA ARG A 128 0.83 4.57 -5.23
C ARG A 128 1.46 4.08 -3.94
N ILE A 129 1.51 2.77 -3.78
CA ILE A 129 2.04 2.11 -2.60
C ILE A 129 3.10 1.13 -3.07
N GLY A 130 4.35 1.36 -2.67
CA GLY A 130 5.50 0.67 -3.25
C GLY A 130 6.37 -0.06 -2.22
N GLY A 131 7.63 -0.22 -2.59
CA GLY A 131 8.62 -1.05 -1.90
C GLY A 131 8.85 -0.68 -0.44
N GLU A 132 8.59 0.56 -0.03
CA GLU A 132 8.69 1.00 1.36
C GLU A 132 7.67 0.30 2.29
N LYS A 133 6.53 -0.15 1.75
CA LYS A 133 5.52 -0.92 2.51
C LYS A 133 5.64 -2.43 2.31
N VAL A 134 6.52 -2.89 1.42
CA VAL A 134 6.75 -4.31 1.17
C VAL A 134 7.60 -4.90 2.29
N LYS A 135 7.10 -5.95 2.92
CA LYS A 135 7.77 -6.66 4.02
C LYS A 135 7.98 -8.13 3.69
N TYR A 136 9.19 -8.61 3.87
CA TYR A 136 9.49 -10.02 3.78
C TYR A 136 8.89 -10.79 4.97
N PHE A 137 8.33 -11.97 4.71
CA PHE A 137 7.89 -12.91 5.73
C PHE A 137 8.45 -14.32 5.47
N LYS A 138 8.88 -14.95 6.57
CA LYS A 138 9.41 -16.31 6.59
C LYS A 138 8.29 -17.32 6.31
N PRO A 139 8.62 -18.51 5.78
CA PRO A 139 7.65 -19.58 5.66
C PRO A 139 7.12 -20.00 7.03
N ASP A 140 5.84 -20.33 7.11
CA ASP A 140 5.20 -20.96 8.26
C ASP A 140 4.45 -22.23 7.82
N VAL A 141 3.73 -22.87 8.75
CA VAL A 141 3.01 -24.14 8.48
C VAL A 141 1.89 -23.96 7.44
N VAL A 142 1.36 -22.75 7.31
CA VAL A 142 0.17 -22.41 6.50
C VAL A 142 0.54 -21.63 5.24
N LYS A 143 1.57 -20.79 5.31
CA LYS A 143 1.98 -19.87 4.26
C LYS A 143 3.41 -20.14 3.80
N PRO A 144 3.64 -20.29 2.48
CA PRO A 144 4.99 -20.33 1.95
C PRO A 144 5.67 -18.98 2.11
N GLU A 145 6.99 -18.97 2.03
CA GLU A 145 7.81 -17.76 2.11
C GLU A 145 7.43 -16.71 1.06
N GLY A 146 7.54 -15.41 1.40
CA GLY A 146 7.16 -14.36 0.47
C GLY A 146 7.34 -12.91 0.92
N LEU A 147 6.66 -12.02 0.21
CA LEU A 147 6.59 -10.58 0.42
C LEU A 147 5.14 -10.18 0.69
N SER A 148 4.90 -9.29 1.64
CA SER A 148 3.57 -8.81 2.02
C SER A 148 3.53 -7.29 1.91
N LEU A 149 2.50 -6.77 1.25
CA LEU A 149 2.19 -5.35 1.17
C LEU A 149 0.78 -5.14 1.72
N SER A 150 0.65 -4.31 2.76
CA SER A 150 -0.62 -4.04 3.42
C SER A 150 -0.92 -2.55 3.46
N PHE A 151 -2.16 -2.18 3.19
CA PHE A 151 -2.61 -0.79 3.14
C PHE A 151 -4.09 -0.67 3.45
N GLU A 152 -4.53 0.52 3.83
CA GLU A 152 -5.93 0.84 4.07
C GLU A 152 -6.49 1.64 2.90
N THR A 153 -7.73 1.35 2.50
CA THR A 153 -8.44 2.10 1.46
C THR A 153 -9.94 1.99 1.64
N SER A 154 -10.70 2.82 0.93
CA SER A 154 -12.15 2.74 0.81
C SER A 154 -12.59 3.00 -0.62
N GLN A 155 -13.79 2.54 -0.98
CA GLN A 155 -14.35 2.80 -2.31
C GLN A 155 -14.44 4.30 -2.62
N THR A 156 -14.67 5.14 -1.61
CA THR A 156 -14.72 6.60 -1.74
C THR A 156 -13.37 7.22 -2.09
N HIS A 157 -12.26 6.55 -1.76
CA HIS A 157 -10.89 6.98 -2.09
C HIS A 157 -10.42 6.36 -3.41
N ALA A 158 -10.73 5.09 -3.65
CA ALA A 158 -10.37 4.38 -4.87
C ALA A 158 -11.39 3.29 -5.18
N SER A 159 -11.83 3.20 -6.43
CA SER A 159 -12.76 2.16 -6.88
C SER A 159 -12.05 0.92 -7.42
N CYS A 160 -10.77 1.04 -7.77
CA CYS A 160 -9.96 -0.05 -8.28
C CYS A 160 -8.54 -0.09 -7.68
N MET A 161 -8.06 -1.31 -7.48
CA MET A 161 -6.70 -1.63 -7.08
C MET A 161 -5.99 -2.34 -8.24
N LEU A 162 -4.91 -1.75 -8.71
CA LEU A 162 -4.02 -2.32 -9.71
C LEU A 162 -2.75 -2.80 -9.03
N VAL A 163 -2.42 -4.09 -9.18
CA VAL A 163 -1.20 -4.72 -8.66
C VAL A 163 -0.28 -5.03 -9.84
N TYR A 164 0.93 -4.47 -9.83
CA TYR A 164 1.93 -4.64 -10.88
C TYR A 164 3.34 -4.66 -10.29
N THR A 165 4.38 -4.73 -11.13
CA THR A 165 5.77 -4.58 -10.71
C THR A 165 6.51 -3.67 -11.70
N THR A 166 7.51 -2.92 -11.24
CA THR A 166 8.27 -2.01 -12.11
C THR A 166 9.54 -2.66 -12.65
N ASP A 167 10.10 -2.12 -13.74
CA ASP A 167 11.42 -2.55 -14.23
C ASP A 167 12.50 -2.43 -13.16
N GLU A 168 12.49 -1.34 -12.39
CA GLU A 168 13.43 -1.13 -11.28
C GLU A 168 13.30 -2.23 -10.23
N GLN A 169 12.07 -2.60 -9.86
CA GLN A 169 11.82 -3.67 -8.90
C GLN A 169 12.28 -5.03 -9.44
N ARG A 170 12.09 -5.32 -10.74
CA ARG A 170 12.52 -6.57 -11.38
C ARG A 170 14.03 -6.78 -11.41
N LEU A 171 14.83 -5.72 -11.34
CA LEU A 171 16.28 -5.83 -11.22
C LEU A 171 16.72 -6.29 -9.81
N GLY A 172 15.80 -6.30 -8.86
CA GLY A 172 16.04 -6.66 -7.47
C GLY A 172 16.08 -8.17 -7.20
N LYS A 173 16.44 -8.49 -5.96
CA LYS A 173 16.36 -9.83 -5.38
C LYS A 173 15.99 -9.77 -3.92
N THR A 174 15.22 -10.74 -3.46
CA THR A 174 14.86 -10.91 -2.06
C THR A 174 15.71 -12.03 -1.47
N ARG A 175 16.38 -11.76 -0.34
CA ARG A 175 17.11 -12.79 0.41
C ARG A 175 16.10 -13.71 1.09
N LEU A 176 16.26 -15.00 0.89
CA LEU A 176 15.40 -16.03 1.48
C LEU A 176 15.95 -16.54 2.81
N MET A 177 15.09 -17.17 3.58
CA MET A 177 15.42 -17.87 4.80
C MET A 177 16.31 -19.06 4.46
N ASN A 178 17.39 -19.23 5.23
CA ASN A 178 18.18 -20.44 5.18
C ASN A 178 17.90 -21.26 6.45
N GLU A 179 17.24 -22.41 6.29
CA GLU A 179 16.81 -23.27 7.39
C GLU A 179 17.97 -23.66 8.33
N GLY A 180 19.12 -24.02 7.77
CA GLY A 180 20.29 -24.40 8.57
C GLY A 180 20.85 -23.25 9.40
N LYS A 181 20.86 -22.02 8.84
CA LYS A 181 21.28 -20.81 9.57
C LYS A 181 20.26 -20.42 10.66
N GLU A 182 18.97 -20.54 10.38
CA GLU A 182 17.91 -20.24 11.35
C GLU A 182 17.89 -21.27 12.49
N TYR A 183 18.05 -22.56 12.18
CA TYR A 183 18.17 -23.61 13.19
C TYR A 183 19.34 -23.32 14.14
N ALA A 184 20.50 -22.98 13.58
CA ALA A 184 21.68 -22.67 14.37
C ALA A 184 21.49 -21.44 15.27
N LYS A 185 20.87 -20.39 14.73
CA LYS A 185 20.52 -19.18 15.47
C LYS A 185 19.59 -19.48 16.66
N VAL A 186 18.58 -20.33 16.48
CA VAL A 186 17.63 -20.70 17.55
C VAL A 186 18.27 -21.56 18.63
N HIS A 187 19.18 -22.47 18.25
CA HIS A 187 19.83 -23.41 19.17
C HIS A 187 21.16 -22.90 19.76
N GLY A 188 21.59 -21.68 19.41
CA GLY A 188 22.84 -21.10 19.88
C GLY A 188 24.10 -21.84 19.41
N VAL A 189 24.00 -22.58 18.30
CA VAL A 189 25.14 -23.31 17.71
C VAL A 189 25.72 -22.51 16.55
N VAL A 190 26.95 -22.86 16.15
CA VAL A 190 27.62 -22.22 15.02
C VAL A 190 26.81 -22.46 13.74
N PRO A 191 26.42 -21.39 13.00
CA PRO A 191 25.73 -21.55 11.72
C PRO A 191 26.55 -22.34 10.72
N PRO A 192 25.94 -23.27 9.96
CA PRO A 192 26.66 -23.98 8.91
C PRO A 192 27.11 -22.98 7.83
N PRO A 193 28.24 -23.22 7.15
CA PRO A 193 28.76 -22.35 6.10
C PRO A 193 27.99 -22.53 4.79
N LEU A 194 26.66 -22.41 4.84
CA LEU A 194 25.79 -22.45 3.67
C LEU A 194 25.74 -21.06 3.00
N PRO A 195 25.70 -20.98 1.67
CA PRO A 195 25.46 -19.71 0.98
C PRO A 195 24.06 -19.17 1.31
N ASP A 196 23.89 -17.86 1.15
CA ASP A 196 22.56 -17.25 1.22
C ASP A 196 21.77 -17.56 -0.06
N THR A 197 20.50 -17.90 0.12
CA THR A 197 19.57 -18.14 -0.98
C THR A 197 18.83 -16.85 -1.32
N TYR A 198 18.52 -16.63 -2.60
CA TYR A 198 17.82 -15.46 -3.08
C TYR A 198 16.71 -15.87 -4.06
N ALA A 199 15.59 -15.14 -4.02
CA ALA A 199 14.61 -15.13 -5.10
C ALA A 199 14.84 -13.89 -5.98
N THR A 200 14.94 -14.10 -7.28
CA THR A 200 14.97 -13.01 -8.27
C THR A 200 13.59 -12.39 -8.38
N HIS A 201 13.51 -11.07 -8.52
CA HIS A 201 12.24 -10.43 -8.81
C HIS A 201 11.88 -10.64 -10.27
N GLY A 202 10.63 -10.92 -10.58
CA GLY A 202 10.26 -11.19 -11.97
C GLY A 202 8.78 -11.03 -12.29
N ASP A 203 8.43 -11.49 -13.49
CA ASP A 203 7.11 -11.30 -14.11
C ASP A 203 6.08 -12.33 -13.65
N VAL A 204 6.54 -13.40 -13.01
CA VAL A 204 5.68 -14.49 -12.56
C VAL A 204 5.55 -14.47 -11.05
N GLY A 205 4.33 -14.67 -10.55
CA GLY A 205 4.08 -14.77 -9.12
C GLY A 205 2.77 -15.44 -8.78
N HIS A 206 2.71 -15.96 -7.55
CA HIS A 206 1.46 -16.39 -6.93
C HIS A 206 1.10 -15.38 -5.86
N LEU A 207 -0.01 -14.67 -6.07
CA LEU A 207 -0.51 -13.68 -5.13
C LEU A 207 -1.66 -14.26 -4.30
N SER A 208 -1.74 -13.86 -3.04
CA SER A 208 -2.95 -13.98 -2.23
C SER A 208 -3.38 -12.60 -1.76
N ILE A 209 -4.62 -12.26 -2.06
CA ILE A 209 -5.21 -10.96 -1.73
C ILE A 209 -6.24 -11.22 -0.63
N SER A 210 -6.16 -10.45 0.46
CA SER A 210 -7.09 -10.57 1.58
C SER A 210 -7.61 -9.21 2.04
N LEU A 211 -8.88 -9.20 2.44
CA LEU A 211 -9.59 -8.02 2.90
C LEU A 211 -9.96 -8.18 4.36
N LYS A 212 -9.51 -7.25 5.19
CA LYS A 212 -9.98 -7.09 6.56
C LYS A 212 -10.84 -5.84 6.60
N GLY A 213 -12.14 -6.00 6.81
CA GLY A 213 -13.04 -4.86 7.00
C GLY A 213 -12.70 -4.08 8.27
N PRO A 214 -13.32 -2.91 8.50
CA PRO A 214 -13.15 -2.25 9.77
C PRO A 214 -13.74 -3.18 10.83
N SER A 215 -13.05 -3.36 11.95
CA SER A 215 -13.75 -3.82 13.16
C SER A 215 -14.93 -2.88 13.31
N ALA A 216 -16.16 -3.41 13.33
CA ALA A 216 -17.34 -2.61 13.57
C ALA A 216 -17.07 -1.80 14.84
N ILE A 217 -16.86 -0.49 14.70
CA ILE A 217 -17.00 0.40 15.83
C ILE A 217 -18.48 0.25 16.14
N MET A 218 -18.76 -0.45 17.23
CA MET A 218 -20.10 -0.65 17.74
C MET A 218 -20.61 0.75 18.10
N SER A 219 -21.18 1.46 17.14
CA SER A 219 -21.96 2.65 17.40
C SER A 219 -23.17 2.15 18.18
N LEU A 220 -23.07 2.19 19.50
CA LEU A 220 -24.23 2.08 20.36
C LEU A 220 -25.28 3.05 19.80
N PRO A 221 -26.54 2.64 19.60
CA PRO A 221 -27.59 3.61 19.36
C PRO A 221 -27.57 4.57 20.54
N SER A 222 -27.27 5.84 20.25
CA SER A 222 -27.44 6.94 21.18
C SER A 222 -28.94 7.05 21.45
N CYS A 223 -29.41 6.42 22.53
CA CYS A 223 -30.71 6.73 23.10
C CYS A 223 -30.62 8.09 23.80
N SER A 224 -30.73 9.16 23.03
CA SER A 224 -31.30 10.43 23.47
C SER A 224 -32.74 10.42 22.93
N GLY A 225 -33.82 10.35 23.69
CA GLY A 225 -34.08 10.95 24.98
C GLY A 225 -35.45 11.65 24.84
N THR A 226 -36.39 11.27 25.70
CA THR A 226 -37.69 11.93 26.01
C THR A 226 -38.73 12.07 24.91
N ASP A 227 -39.69 11.13 24.89
CA ASP A 227 -41.09 11.46 24.61
C ASP A 227 -41.90 11.24 25.90
N LEU A 228 -42.25 12.34 26.56
CA LEU A 228 -43.23 12.37 27.63
C LEU A 228 -44.62 12.28 26.99
N LEU A 229 -45.33 11.18 27.24
CA LEU A 229 -46.76 11.11 26.96
C LEU A 229 -47.52 12.05 27.91
N PRO A 230 -48.40 12.94 27.42
CA PRO A 230 -49.32 13.64 28.29
C PRO A 230 -50.43 12.66 28.73
N ILE A 231 -50.55 12.49 30.05
CA ILE A 231 -51.74 11.91 30.68
C ILE A 231 -52.83 12.98 30.58
N SER A 232 -53.83 12.77 29.74
CA SER A 232 -55.09 13.51 29.81
C SER A 232 -56.02 12.77 30.77
N ASP A 233 -56.17 13.33 31.97
CA ASP A 233 -57.33 13.09 32.82
C ASP A 233 -58.60 13.56 32.10
N SER A 234 -59.63 12.70 32.06
CA SER A 234 -61.01 13.16 31.89
C SER A 234 -61.90 12.41 32.88
N PHE A 235 -62.38 13.19 33.83
CA PHE A 235 -63.30 12.87 34.92
C PHE A 235 -64.76 12.99 34.43
N SER A 236 -65.63 12.10 34.95
CA SER A 236 -67.10 12.18 35.12
C SER A 236 -68.03 12.49 33.93
N GLU A 237 -68.98 11.58 33.67
CA GLU A 237 -70.30 11.45 34.36
C GLU A 237 -70.79 10.00 34.33
#